data_AF-A0AA39ZNI4-F1
#
_entry.id   AF-A0AA39ZNI4-F1
#
_cell.length_a   1.000
_cell.length_b   1.000
_cell.length_c   1.000
_cell.angle_alpha   90.00
_cell.angle_beta   90.00
_cell.angle_gamma   90.00
#
_symmetry.space_group_name_H-M   'P 1'
#
loop_
_entity.id
_entity.type
_entity.pdbx_description
1 polymer ?
#
loop_
_entity_poly.entity_id
_entity_poly.type
_entity_poly.pdbx_seq_one_letter_code
_entity_poly.pdbx_strand_id
1 'polypeptide(L)'
;MFDATFVILLFDPEHLTAANTRKRIIQAQLGGQDSNPREVLEREKRVIDSLLTSRLHRHTKSPVLWSHRRWLITQYAKYGLPVDVAGDIEKVVCVAGERHPRNYYAWCHARFLVNNTTTTTNDTDGVKLLEVVQTWCVQNHTDISGWSFLSFLLSLDKDAPESSRVIANVLELVDSLRLSNESVWVFLRTLAAAGVMREEAYARFLGIQEGMLEMETTPVEGKAVLRKAVEWCETYRSPPKDRVRG
;
A
#
# COMPACT_ATOMS: atom_id res chain seq x y z
N MET A 1 -13.63 22.35 -23.07
CA MET A 1 -12.28 21.73 -23.16
C MET A 1 -12.02 20.72 -22.04
N PHE A 2 -12.40 21.01 -20.78
CA PHE A 2 -12.37 20.02 -19.70
C PHE A 2 -13.23 18.78 -20.00
N ASP A 3 -14.44 18.96 -20.52
CA ASP A 3 -15.32 17.84 -20.84
C ASP A 3 -14.76 16.99 -21.98
N ALA A 4 -14.22 17.62 -23.02
CA ALA A 4 -13.58 16.92 -24.13
C ALA A 4 -12.38 16.09 -23.68
N THR A 5 -11.48 16.64 -22.85
CA THR A 5 -10.32 15.88 -22.34
C THR A 5 -10.72 14.78 -21.37
N PHE A 6 -11.79 14.97 -20.59
CA PHE A 6 -12.34 13.90 -19.74
C PHE A 6 -12.90 12.76 -20.59
N VAL A 7 -13.70 13.07 -21.61
CA VAL A 7 -14.24 12.06 -22.55
C VAL A 7 -13.10 11.31 -23.22
N ILE A 8 -12.06 12.01 -23.70
CA ILE A 8 -10.89 11.35 -24.30
C ILE A 8 -10.22 10.40 -23.30
N LEU A 9 -9.99 10.81 -22.05
CA LEU A 9 -9.37 9.95 -21.02
C LEU A 9 -10.28 8.81 -20.56
N LEU A 10 -11.61 8.98 -20.67
CA LEU A 10 -12.56 7.91 -20.43
C LEU A 10 -12.47 6.83 -21.52
N PHE A 11 -12.26 7.21 -22.78
CA PHE A 11 -12.05 6.26 -23.88
C PHE A 11 -10.62 5.67 -23.90
N ASP A 12 -9.61 6.52 -23.66
CA ASP A 12 -8.19 6.16 -23.67
C ASP A 12 -7.46 6.77 -22.46
N PRO A 13 -7.27 6.01 -21.37
CA PRO A 13 -6.61 6.53 -20.17
C PRO A 13 -5.12 6.82 -20.38
N GLU A 14 -4.51 6.30 -21.45
CA GLU A 14 -3.10 6.53 -21.79
C GLU A 14 -2.90 7.72 -22.73
N HIS A 15 -3.95 8.48 -23.04
CA HIS A 15 -3.88 9.61 -23.95
C HIS A 15 -3.12 10.81 -23.33
N LEU A 16 -1.79 10.76 -23.41
CA LEU A 16 -0.85 11.72 -22.82
C LEU A 16 -1.16 13.18 -23.18
N THR A 17 -1.53 13.45 -24.43
CA THR A 17 -1.87 14.81 -24.87
C THR A 17 -3.10 15.35 -24.13
N ALA A 18 -4.09 14.51 -23.85
CA ALA A 18 -5.29 14.91 -23.11
C ALA A 18 -4.95 15.14 -21.64
N ALA A 19 -4.20 14.22 -21.03
CA ALA A 19 -3.74 14.37 -19.64
C ALA A 19 -2.89 15.65 -19.43
N ASN A 20 -1.93 15.93 -20.33
CA ASN A 20 -1.10 17.13 -20.27
C ASN A 20 -1.89 18.40 -20.57
N THR A 21 -2.85 18.35 -21.50
CA THR A 21 -3.75 19.49 -21.76
C THR A 21 -4.55 19.83 -20.51
N ARG A 22 -5.08 18.83 -19.78
CA ARG A 22 -5.75 19.07 -18.50
C ARG A 22 -4.84 19.76 -17.48
N LYS A 23 -3.60 19.28 -17.31
CA LYS A 23 -2.61 19.91 -16.42
C LYS A 23 -2.40 21.38 -16.76
N ARG A 24 -2.26 21.73 -18.05
CA ARG A 24 -2.12 23.12 -18.51
C ARG A 24 -3.34 23.97 -18.19
N ILE A 25 -4.55 23.45 -18.40
CA ILE A 25 -5.78 24.19 -18.10
C ILE A 25 -5.88 24.44 -16.58
N ILE A 26 -5.59 23.45 -15.76
CA ILE A 26 -5.57 23.59 -14.29
C ILE A 26 -4.53 24.62 -13.87
N GLN A 27 -3.32 24.57 -14.41
CA GLN A 27 -2.27 25.55 -14.11
C GLN A 27 -2.69 26.98 -14.48
N ALA A 28 -3.34 27.16 -15.63
CA ALA A 28 -3.89 28.46 -16.03
C ALA A 28 -4.97 28.95 -15.04
N GLN A 29 -5.86 28.06 -14.59
CA GLN A 29 -6.87 28.40 -13.59
C GLN A 29 -6.25 28.78 -12.25
N LEU A 30 -5.23 28.04 -11.79
CA LEU A 30 -4.52 28.31 -10.54
C LEU A 30 -3.66 29.58 -10.56
N GLY A 31 -3.39 30.15 -11.75
CA GLY A 31 -2.69 31.42 -11.93
C GLY A 31 -3.60 32.64 -12.07
N GLY A 32 -4.93 32.45 -12.07
CA GLY A 32 -5.90 33.54 -12.17
C GLY A 32 -6.03 34.34 -10.87
N GLN A 33 -6.31 35.65 -10.99
CA GLN A 33 -6.45 36.57 -9.84
C GLN A 33 -7.56 36.16 -8.86
N ASP A 34 -8.69 35.65 -9.35
CA ASP A 34 -9.83 35.20 -8.54
C ASP A 34 -9.85 33.67 -8.33
N SER A 35 -8.69 33.01 -8.47
CA SER A 35 -8.64 31.55 -8.39
C SER A 35 -8.84 31.06 -6.95
N ASN A 36 -9.63 30.00 -6.82
CA ASN A 36 -9.72 29.20 -5.59
C ASN A 36 -8.97 27.87 -5.81
N PRO A 37 -7.69 27.76 -5.38
CA PRO A 37 -6.89 26.56 -5.61
C PRO A 37 -7.52 25.30 -5.07
N ARG A 38 -8.19 25.38 -3.90
CA ARG A 38 -8.86 24.24 -3.28
C ARG A 38 -9.94 23.70 -4.19
N GLU A 39 -10.84 24.55 -4.66
CA GLU A 39 -11.95 24.14 -5.51
C GLU A 39 -11.46 23.51 -6.84
N VAL A 40 -10.50 24.15 -7.50
CA VAL A 40 -9.93 23.67 -8.76
C VAL A 40 -9.28 22.29 -8.59
N LEU A 41 -8.46 22.13 -7.55
CA LEU A 41 -7.73 20.89 -7.29
C LEU A 41 -8.64 19.78 -6.76
N GLU A 42 -9.65 20.07 -5.95
CA GLU A 42 -10.64 19.09 -5.51
C GLU A 42 -11.48 18.58 -6.67
N ARG A 43 -11.91 19.47 -7.58
CA ARG A 43 -12.64 19.08 -8.78
C ARG A 43 -11.83 18.13 -9.64
N GLU A 44 -10.55 18.44 -9.89
CA GLU A 44 -9.71 17.53 -10.67
C GLU A 44 -9.44 16.22 -9.93
N LYS A 45 -9.19 16.28 -8.61
CA LYS A 45 -8.98 15.09 -7.80
C LYS A 45 -10.18 14.13 -7.90
N ARG A 46 -11.42 14.63 -7.82
CA ARG A 46 -12.65 13.83 -8.01
C ARG A 46 -12.70 13.17 -9.39
N VAL A 47 -12.31 13.89 -10.45
CA VAL A 47 -12.27 13.33 -11.81
C VAL A 47 -11.25 12.20 -11.90
N ILE A 48 -10.01 12.43 -11.48
CA ILE A 48 -8.95 11.40 -11.53
C ILE A 48 -9.28 10.21 -10.63
N ASP A 49 -9.84 10.46 -9.44
CA ASP A 49 -10.33 9.41 -8.54
C ASP A 49 -11.38 8.56 -9.22
N SER A 50 -12.38 9.17 -9.84
CA SER A 50 -13.45 8.42 -10.54
C SER A 50 -12.91 7.49 -11.63
N LEU A 51 -11.85 7.88 -12.35
CA LEU A 51 -11.23 7.06 -13.39
C LEU A 51 -10.38 5.92 -12.79
N LEU A 52 -9.55 6.23 -11.79
CA LEU A 52 -8.68 5.24 -11.12
C LEU A 52 -9.51 4.21 -10.35
N THR A 53 -10.61 4.64 -9.75
CA THR A 53 -11.61 3.79 -9.10
C THR A 53 -12.80 3.56 -10.03
N SER A 54 -12.60 3.37 -11.34
CA SER A 54 -13.65 2.88 -12.26
C SER A 54 -13.56 1.37 -12.41
N ARG A 55 -14.63 0.68 -12.87
CA ARG A 55 -14.56 -0.77 -13.16
C ARG A 55 -13.87 -1.06 -14.49
N LEU A 56 -13.38 -0.02 -15.17
CA LEU A 56 -12.67 -0.13 -16.42
C LEU A 56 -11.21 -0.50 -16.12
N HIS A 57 -10.89 -1.77 -16.29
CA HIS A 57 -9.60 -2.37 -15.93
C HIS A 57 -8.37 -1.64 -16.51
N ARG A 58 -8.49 -0.96 -17.66
CA ARG A 58 -7.39 -0.18 -18.26
C ARG A 58 -7.08 1.09 -17.47
N HIS A 59 -8.09 1.71 -16.88
CA HIS A 59 -7.97 2.98 -16.16
C HIS A 59 -7.32 2.79 -14.79
N THR A 60 -7.77 1.78 -14.05
CA THR A 60 -7.29 1.51 -12.68
C THR A 60 -5.78 1.27 -12.58
N LYS A 61 -5.16 0.75 -13.65
CA LYS A 61 -3.70 0.53 -13.73
C LYS A 61 -2.97 1.53 -14.62
N SER A 62 -3.62 2.61 -15.04
CA SER A 62 -3.05 3.56 -15.98
C SER A 62 -1.86 4.33 -15.38
N PRO A 63 -0.61 4.15 -15.88
CA PRO A 63 0.52 4.93 -15.40
C PRO A 63 0.32 6.43 -15.64
N VAL A 64 -0.39 6.82 -16.70
CA VAL A 64 -0.70 8.22 -17.02
C VAL A 64 -1.62 8.83 -15.96
N LEU A 65 -2.71 8.15 -15.59
CA LEU A 65 -3.63 8.65 -14.55
C LEU A 65 -2.96 8.69 -13.17
N TRP A 66 -2.20 7.66 -12.79
CA TRP A 66 -1.45 7.68 -11.52
C TRP A 66 -0.38 8.78 -11.48
N SER A 67 0.29 9.03 -12.61
CA SER A 67 1.23 10.16 -12.76
C SER A 67 0.52 11.51 -12.64
N HIS A 68 -0.67 11.64 -13.23
CA HIS A 68 -1.51 12.83 -13.07
C HIS A 68 -1.88 13.04 -11.60
N ARG A 69 -2.32 11.98 -10.91
CA ARG A 69 -2.65 12.05 -9.49
C ARG A 69 -1.47 12.49 -8.63
N ARG A 70 -0.28 11.92 -8.82
CA ARG A 70 0.93 12.36 -8.10
C ARG A 70 1.22 13.84 -8.34
N TRP A 71 1.08 14.31 -9.57
CA TRP A 71 1.21 15.73 -9.89
C TRP A 71 0.17 16.60 -9.16
N LEU A 72 -1.08 16.15 -9.02
CA LEU A 72 -2.08 16.88 -8.21
C LEU A 72 -1.63 17.04 -6.77
N ILE A 73 -1.16 15.96 -6.14
CA ILE A 73 -0.68 16.00 -4.75
C ILE A 73 0.47 17.02 -4.58
N THR A 74 1.38 17.13 -5.55
CA THR A 74 2.42 18.18 -5.49
C THR A 74 1.84 19.59 -5.62
N GLN A 75 0.70 19.77 -6.31
CA GLN A 75 0.00 21.05 -6.32
C GLN A 75 -0.69 21.33 -4.97
N TYR A 76 -1.30 20.34 -4.32
CA TYR A 76 -1.84 20.52 -2.97
C TYR A 76 -0.76 21.06 -2.02
N ALA A 77 0.42 20.43 -1.99
CA ALA A 77 1.55 20.90 -1.20
C ALA A 77 1.99 22.33 -1.57
N LYS A 78 2.12 22.62 -2.88
CA LYS A 78 2.49 23.96 -3.38
C LYS A 78 1.55 25.07 -2.89
N TYR A 79 0.26 24.78 -2.77
CA TYR A 79 -0.76 25.73 -2.33
C TYR A 79 -1.12 25.60 -0.84
N GLY A 80 -0.32 24.85 -0.05
CA GLY A 80 -0.54 24.69 1.39
C GLY A 80 -1.85 23.98 1.76
N LEU A 81 -2.37 23.13 0.88
CA LEU A 81 -3.60 22.38 1.10
C LEU A 81 -3.30 21.01 1.73
N PRO A 82 -4.08 20.59 2.74
CA PRO A 82 -3.89 19.30 3.38
C PRO A 82 -4.27 18.15 2.44
N VAL A 83 -3.61 17.00 2.63
CA VAL A 83 -3.91 15.74 1.93
C VAL A 83 -4.30 14.70 2.98
N ASP A 84 -5.51 14.15 2.86
CA ASP A 84 -5.98 13.03 3.70
C ASP A 84 -5.34 11.72 3.19
N VAL A 85 -4.16 11.40 3.70
CA VAL A 85 -3.37 10.23 3.26
C VAL A 85 -4.11 8.93 3.51
N ALA A 86 -4.62 8.74 4.72
CA ALA A 86 -5.34 7.53 5.11
C ALA A 86 -6.61 7.37 4.27
N GLY A 87 -7.39 8.44 4.10
CA GLY A 87 -8.59 8.41 3.27
C GLY A 87 -8.31 8.22 1.78
N ASP A 88 -7.22 8.77 1.25
CA ASP A 88 -6.82 8.54 -0.15
C ASP A 88 -6.37 7.10 -0.37
N ILE A 89 -5.65 6.50 0.57
CA ILE A 89 -5.26 5.09 0.50
C ILE A 89 -6.52 4.22 0.58
N GLU A 90 -7.40 4.45 1.54
CA GLU A 90 -8.66 3.71 1.73
C GLU A 90 -9.57 3.80 0.50
N LYS A 91 -9.85 5.00 0.01
CA LYS A 91 -10.89 5.23 -1.01
C LYS A 91 -10.40 5.06 -2.43
N VAL A 92 -9.09 5.12 -2.66
CA VAL A 92 -8.52 5.11 -4.02
C VAL A 92 -7.56 3.96 -4.21
N VAL A 93 -6.54 3.80 -3.36
CA VAL A 93 -5.54 2.74 -3.52
C VAL A 93 -6.13 1.36 -3.27
N CYS A 94 -6.79 1.16 -2.13
CA CYS A 94 -7.43 -0.10 -1.77
C CYS A 94 -8.49 -0.50 -2.82
N VAL A 95 -9.35 0.45 -3.19
CA VAL A 95 -10.36 0.25 -4.23
C VAL A 95 -9.74 -0.09 -5.59
N ALA A 96 -8.62 0.53 -5.97
CA ALA A 96 -7.91 0.20 -7.20
C ALA A 96 -7.19 -1.16 -7.12
N GLY A 97 -6.73 -1.57 -5.93
CA GLY A 97 -6.15 -2.88 -5.67
C GLY A 97 -7.17 -4.01 -5.77
N GLU A 98 -8.39 -3.80 -5.27
CA GLU A 98 -9.49 -4.77 -5.37
C GLU A 98 -9.90 -5.03 -6.82
N ARG A 99 -9.93 -3.97 -7.62
CA ARG A 99 -10.35 -4.04 -9.03
C ARG A 99 -9.26 -4.59 -9.94
N HIS A 100 -8.00 -4.44 -9.55
CA HIS A 100 -6.87 -4.99 -10.26
C HIS A 100 -5.89 -5.61 -9.25
N PRO A 101 -6.03 -6.90 -8.94
CA PRO A 101 -5.13 -7.57 -8.02
C PRO A 101 -3.66 -7.34 -8.43
N ARG A 102 -2.82 -7.04 -7.45
CA ARG A 102 -1.38 -6.72 -7.60
C ARG A 102 -1.14 -5.44 -8.39
N ASN A 103 -2.01 -4.44 -8.26
CA ASN A 103 -1.85 -3.12 -8.87
C ASN A 103 -0.66 -2.35 -8.27
N TYR A 104 0.53 -2.65 -8.78
CA TYR A 104 1.77 -2.02 -8.33
C TYR A 104 1.73 -0.49 -8.47
N TYR A 105 1.04 0.08 -9.45
CA TYR A 105 0.93 1.54 -9.59
C TYR A 105 0.18 2.20 -8.44
N ALA A 106 -0.90 1.58 -7.98
CA ALA A 106 -1.68 2.06 -6.84
C ALA A 106 -0.83 2.03 -5.55
N TRP A 107 -0.17 0.90 -5.29
CA TRP A 107 0.66 0.74 -4.08
C TRP A 107 1.97 1.56 -4.14
N CYS A 108 2.50 1.85 -5.32
CA CYS A 108 3.55 2.86 -5.50
C CYS A 108 3.04 4.27 -5.18
N HIS A 109 1.81 4.59 -5.58
CA HIS A 109 1.21 5.87 -5.20
C HIS A 109 1.01 5.98 -3.69
N ALA A 110 0.61 4.90 -3.01
CA ALA A 110 0.51 4.88 -1.54
C ALA A 110 1.84 5.23 -0.85
N ARG A 111 2.95 4.62 -1.31
CA ARG A 111 4.31 4.98 -0.82
C ARG A 111 4.66 6.43 -1.10
N PHE A 112 4.31 6.93 -2.28
CA PHE A 112 4.50 8.34 -2.62
C PHE A 112 3.72 9.26 -1.67
N LEU A 113 2.44 8.95 -1.36
CA LEU A 113 1.64 9.73 -0.43
C LEU A 113 2.34 9.81 0.93
N VAL A 114 2.66 8.66 1.53
CA VAL A 114 3.33 8.60 2.84
C VAL A 114 4.63 9.41 2.83
N ASN A 115 5.54 9.16 1.89
CA ASN A 115 6.84 9.84 1.86
C ASN A 115 6.77 11.36 1.63
N ASN A 116 5.71 11.87 1.01
CA ASN A 116 5.59 13.29 0.67
C ASN A 116 4.66 14.07 1.63
N THR A 117 4.10 13.40 2.64
CA THR A 117 3.12 14.00 3.59
C THR A 117 3.44 13.70 5.05
N THR A 118 4.41 12.83 5.34
CA THR A 118 4.85 12.44 6.70
C THR A 118 5.41 13.59 7.54
N THR A 119 5.61 14.79 6.98
CA THR A 119 5.93 15.98 7.77
C THR A 119 4.73 16.52 8.56
N THR A 120 3.52 15.97 8.38
CA THR A 120 2.27 16.52 8.95
C THR A 120 1.36 15.47 9.60
N THR A 121 1.72 14.19 9.60
CA THR A 121 0.87 13.12 10.16
C THR A 121 1.05 13.01 11.67
N ASN A 122 -0.01 13.28 12.42
CA ASN A 122 -0.06 13.00 13.86
C ASN A 122 -0.17 11.49 14.10
N ASP A 123 0.21 11.00 15.29
CA ASP A 123 0.19 9.57 15.63
C ASP A 123 -1.15 8.88 15.30
N THR A 124 -2.28 9.56 15.52
CA THR A 124 -3.63 9.05 15.20
C THR A 124 -3.82 8.70 13.72
N ASP A 125 -3.25 9.49 12.81
CA ASP A 125 -3.36 9.23 11.37
C ASP A 125 -2.54 8.01 10.97
N GLY A 126 -1.39 7.78 11.63
CA GLY A 126 -0.56 6.59 11.45
C GLY A 126 -1.29 5.31 11.89
N VAL A 127 -1.94 5.34 13.05
CA VAL A 127 -2.73 4.20 13.55
C VAL A 127 -3.87 3.86 12.59
N LYS A 128 -4.64 4.87 12.16
CA LYS A 128 -5.73 4.68 11.20
C LYS A 128 -5.23 4.10 9.88
N LEU A 129 -4.10 4.59 9.39
CA LEU A 129 -3.50 4.09 8.15
C LEU A 129 -3.11 2.61 8.28
N LEU A 130 -2.46 2.21 9.38
CA LEU A 130 -2.12 0.81 9.63
C LEU A 130 -3.37 -0.07 9.70
N GLU A 131 -4.43 0.38 10.36
CA GLU A 131 -5.69 -0.35 10.47
C GLU A 131 -6.36 -0.57 9.10
N VAL A 132 -6.44 0.49 8.27
CA VAL A 132 -7.00 0.41 6.91
C VAL A 132 -6.24 -0.61 6.07
N VAL A 133 -4.91 -0.52 6.06
CA VAL A 133 -4.07 -1.38 5.22
C VAL A 133 -4.05 -2.82 5.73
N GLN A 134 -3.99 -3.02 7.05
CA GLN A 134 -4.07 -4.36 7.65
C GLN A 134 -5.38 -5.03 7.26
N THR A 135 -6.51 -4.37 7.49
CA THR A 135 -7.84 -4.89 7.13
C THR A 135 -7.92 -5.26 5.66
N TRP A 136 -7.43 -4.39 4.79
CA TRP A 136 -7.43 -4.64 3.34
C TRP A 136 -6.56 -5.85 2.96
N CYS A 137 -5.35 -5.96 3.50
CA CYS A 137 -4.44 -7.09 3.24
C CYS A 137 -5.05 -8.42 3.68
N VAL A 138 -5.75 -8.45 4.81
CA VAL A 138 -6.43 -9.64 5.31
C VAL A 138 -7.54 -10.09 4.37
N GLN A 139 -8.37 -9.15 3.91
CA GLN A 139 -9.44 -9.43 2.94
C GLN A 139 -8.89 -9.85 1.56
N ASN A 140 -7.70 -9.38 1.20
CA ASN A 140 -7.03 -9.62 -0.07
C ASN A 140 -5.73 -10.41 0.13
N HIS A 141 -5.78 -11.48 0.92
CA HIS A 141 -4.59 -12.18 1.44
C HIS A 141 -3.61 -12.68 0.37
N THR A 142 -4.00 -12.79 -0.90
CA THR A 142 -3.13 -13.19 -2.03
C THR A 142 -2.48 -12.02 -2.79
N ASP A 143 -2.70 -10.77 -2.35
CA ASP A 143 -2.15 -9.58 -3.00
C ASP A 143 -0.77 -9.19 -2.43
N ILE A 144 0.28 -9.51 -3.17
CA ILE A 144 1.66 -9.20 -2.78
C ILE A 144 1.95 -7.70 -2.67
N SER A 145 1.25 -6.85 -3.42
CA SER A 145 1.55 -5.42 -3.44
C SER A 145 1.02 -4.72 -2.19
N GLY A 146 -0.17 -5.09 -1.71
CA GLY A 146 -0.71 -4.65 -0.43
C GLY A 146 0.17 -5.10 0.73
N TRP A 147 0.51 -6.38 0.79
CA TRP A 147 1.41 -6.92 1.82
C TRP A 147 2.77 -6.21 1.82
N SER A 148 3.37 -5.99 0.65
CA SER A 148 4.63 -5.25 0.52
C SER A 148 4.51 -3.79 0.99
N PHE A 149 3.35 -3.16 0.84
CA PHE A 149 3.10 -1.83 1.38
C PHE A 149 2.95 -1.84 2.91
N LEU A 150 2.24 -2.84 3.46
CA LEU A 150 2.16 -3.02 4.91
C LEU A 150 3.54 -3.24 5.53
N SER A 151 4.41 -4.06 4.92
CA SER A 151 5.80 -4.21 5.39
C SER A 151 6.56 -2.88 5.40
N PHE A 152 6.33 -2.04 4.38
CA PHE A 152 6.93 -0.71 4.31
C PHE A 152 6.48 0.17 5.49
N LEU A 153 5.18 0.21 5.80
CA LEU A 153 4.66 0.98 6.94
C LEU A 153 5.25 0.51 8.27
N LEU A 154 5.30 -0.81 8.51
CA LEU A 154 5.85 -1.40 9.72
C LEU A 154 7.36 -1.17 9.87
N SER A 155 8.05 -0.92 8.75
CA SER A 155 9.49 -0.62 8.76
C SER A 155 9.81 0.85 9.02
N LEU A 156 8.82 1.76 8.95
CA LEU A 156 9.02 3.18 9.27
C LEU A 156 9.27 3.38 10.77
N ASP A 157 8.54 2.64 11.60
CA ASP A 157 8.77 2.56 13.04
C ASP A 157 8.55 1.11 13.51
N LYS A 158 9.64 0.35 13.49
CA LYS A 158 9.65 -1.07 13.89
C LYS A 158 9.44 -1.28 15.39
N ASP A 159 9.72 -0.25 16.20
CA ASP A 159 9.68 -0.33 17.65
C ASP A 159 8.32 0.12 18.22
N ALA A 160 7.50 0.78 17.38
CA ALA A 160 6.13 1.16 17.71
C ALA A 160 5.30 -0.03 18.27
N PRO A 161 4.54 0.18 19.37
CA PRO A 161 3.61 -0.81 19.89
C PRO A 161 2.60 -1.30 18.85
N GLU A 162 2.16 -0.39 17.99
CA GLU A 162 1.23 -0.68 16.90
C GLU A 162 1.81 -1.65 15.87
N SER A 163 3.10 -1.52 15.55
CA SER A 163 3.77 -2.47 14.65
C SER A 163 3.76 -3.89 15.22
N SER A 164 4.02 -4.02 16.53
CA SER A 164 3.95 -5.32 17.22
C SER A 164 2.52 -5.89 17.24
N ARG A 165 1.52 -5.04 17.45
CA ARG A 165 0.09 -5.42 17.44
C ARG A 165 -0.34 -5.92 16.07
N VAL A 166 0.01 -5.22 14.99
CA VAL A 166 -0.30 -5.62 13.61
C VAL A 166 0.32 -6.99 13.31
N ILE A 167 1.58 -7.22 13.67
CA ILE A 167 2.26 -8.52 13.45
C ILE A 167 1.56 -9.64 14.21
N ALA A 168 1.21 -9.42 15.49
CA ALA A 168 0.50 -10.40 16.29
C ALA A 168 -0.86 -10.77 15.69
N ASN A 169 -1.63 -9.79 15.21
CA ASN A 169 -2.91 -10.00 14.56
C ASN A 169 -2.78 -10.80 13.26
N VAL A 170 -1.77 -10.50 12.43
CA VAL A 170 -1.54 -11.24 11.18
C VAL A 170 -1.13 -12.69 11.47
N LEU A 171 -0.29 -12.94 12.46
CA LEU A 171 0.09 -14.29 12.88
C LEU A 171 -1.13 -15.09 13.37
N GLU A 172 -2.00 -14.48 14.17
CA GLU A 172 -3.25 -15.10 14.62
C GLU A 172 -4.19 -15.45 13.47
N LEU A 173 -4.30 -14.56 12.48
CA LEU A 173 -5.10 -14.82 11.28
C LEU A 173 -4.53 -15.98 10.46
N VAL A 174 -3.21 -15.98 10.23
CA VAL A 174 -2.54 -17.05 9.47
C VAL A 174 -2.75 -18.40 10.14
N ASP A 175 -2.63 -18.44 11.47
CA ASP A 175 -2.88 -19.63 12.28
C ASP A 175 -4.35 -20.07 12.18
N SER A 176 -5.29 -19.19 12.49
CA SER A 176 -6.73 -19.51 12.53
C SER A 176 -7.30 -19.93 11.17
N LEU A 177 -6.93 -19.24 10.09
CA LEU A 177 -7.41 -19.52 8.73
C LEU A 177 -6.51 -20.48 7.95
N ARG A 178 -5.41 -20.96 8.56
CA ARG A 178 -4.43 -21.85 7.92
C ARG A 178 -3.93 -21.32 6.58
N LEU A 179 -3.64 -20.01 6.51
CA LEU A 179 -3.23 -19.36 5.27
C LEU A 179 -1.83 -19.82 4.87
N SER A 180 -1.72 -20.62 3.81
CA SER A 180 -0.42 -21.10 3.28
C SER A 180 0.01 -20.38 1.99
N ASN A 181 -0.65 -19.28 1.63
CA ASN A 181 -0.41 -18.59 0.36
C ASN A 181 0.89 -17.78 0.37
N GLU A 182 1.58 -17.72 -0.76
CA GLU A 182 2.93 -17.14 -0.86
C GLU A 182 3.01 -15.70 -0.36
N SER A 183 2.03 -14.84 -0.68
CA SER A 183 2.12 -13.41 -0.37
C SER A 183 2.22 -13.10 1.12
N VAL A 184 1.44 -13.77 1.97
CA VAL A 184 1.49 -13.53 3.43
C VAL A 184 2.77 -14.10 4.05
N TRP A 185 3.27 -15.24 3.54
CA TRP A 185 4.54 -15.81 4.03
C TRP A 185 5.77 -15.03 3.55
N VAL A 186 5.71 -14.44 2.36
CA VAL A 186 6.71 -13.47 1.90
C VAL A 186 6.71 -12.24 2.79
N PHE A 187 5.55 -11.73 3.17
CA PHE A 187 5.44 -10.63 4.14
C PHE A 187 6.08 -10.99 5.49
N LEU A 188 5.69 -12.12 6.10
CA LEU A 188 6.19 -12.53 7.41
C LEU A 188 7.70 -12.78 7.41
N ARG A 189 8.23 -13.53 6.43
CA ARG A 189 9.67 -13.79 6.35
C ARG A 189 10.48 -12.52 6.10
N THR A 190 9.93 -11.56 5.35
CA THR A 190 10.59 -10.27 5.12
C THR A 190 10.67 -9.46 6.40
N LEU A 191 9.60 -9.41 7.20
CA LEU A 191 9.61 -8.74 8.50
C LEU A 191 10.56 -9.41 9.50
N ALA A 192 10.60 -10.74 9.51
CA ALA A 192 11.51 -11.51 10.34
C ALA A 192 12.98 -11.26 9.98
N ALA A 193 13.32 -11.36 8.68
CA ALA A 193 14.66 -11.11 8.18
C ALA A 193 15.12 -9.66 8.42
N ALA A 194 14.23 -8.69 8.28
CA ALA A 194 14.51 -7.27 8.53
C ALA A 194 14.64 -6.91 10.02
N GLY A 195 14.38 -7.85 10.93
CA GLY A 195 14.43 -7.60 12.38
C GLY A 195 13.30 -6.71 12.90
N VAL A 196 12.19 -6.62 12.17
CA VAL A 196 10.96 -5.93 12.61
C VAL A 196 10.16 -6.82 13.57
N MET A 197 10.22 -8.14 13.36
CA MET A 197 9.59 -9.13 14.23
C MET A 197 10.45 -9.40 15.47
N ARG A 198 9.90 -9.12 16.66
CA ARG A 198 10.53 -9.44 17.96
C ARG A 198 10.62 -10.95 18.20
N GLU A 199 11.47 -11.37 19.13
CA GLU A 199 11.72 -12.80 19.39
C GLU A 199 10.45 -13.59 19.72
N GLU A 200 9.54 -13.04 20.53
CA GLU A 200 8.27 -13.71 20.86
C GLU A 200 7.40 -13.95 19.61
N ALA A 201 7.27 -12.93 18.75
CA ALA A 201 6.52 -13.04 17.50
C ALA A 201 7.21 -13.98 16.50
N TYR A 202 8.55 -14.00 16.49
CA TYR A 202 9.34 -14.90 15.65
C TYR A 202 9.22 -16.36 16.09
N ALA A 203 9.25 -16.63 17.40
CA ALA A 203 8.98 -17.96 17.93
C ALA A 203 7.56 -18.43 17.58
N ARG A 204 6.56 -17.55 17.66
CA ARG A 204 5.19 -17.85 17.21
C ARG A 204 5.11 -18.12 15.71
N PHE A 205 5.80 -17.34 14.89
CA PHE A 205 5.90 -17.56 13.45
C PHE A 205 6.44 -18.97 13.11
N LEU A 206 7.52 -19.40 13.78
CA LEU A 206 8.07 -20.74 13.61
C LEU A 206 7.10 -21.83 14.06
N GLY A 207 6.48 -21.68 15.24
CA GLY A 207 5.51 -22.65 15.75
C GLY A 207 4.29 -22.83 14.83
N ILE A 208 3.76 -21.74 14.26
CA ILE A 208 2.66 -21.80 13.27
C ILE A 208 3.13 -22.56 12.03
N GLN A 209 4.34 -22.26 11.55
CA GLN A 209 4.90 -22.90 10.36
C GLN A 209 5.06 -24.40 10.54
N GLU A 210 5.63 -24.86 11.67
CA GLU A 210 5.80 -26.27 12.00
C GLU A 210 4.43 -26.98 12.08
N GLY A 211 3.49 -26.41 12.85
CA GLY A 211 2.15 -26.98 12.99
C GLY A 211 1.41 -27.10 11.66
N MET A 212 1.56 -26.13 10.75
CA MET A 212 0.96 -26.20 9.41
C MET A 212 1.64 -27.22 8.48
N LEU A 213 2.93 -27.51 8.67
CA LEU A 213 3.63 -28.55 7.88
C LEU A 213 3.15 -29.96 8.25
N GLU A 214 2.85 -30.20 9.52
CA GLU A 214 2.38 -31.50 10.03
C GLU A 214 0.95 -31.82 9.60
N MET A 215 0.13 -30.80 9.33
CA MET A 215 -1.25 -30.98 8.86
C MET A 215 -1.28 -31.67 7.49
N GLU A 216 -2.07 -32.74 7.39
CA GLU A 216 -2.35 -33.43 6.13
C GLU A 216 -3.14 -32.54 5.16
N THR A 217 -3.97 -31.64 5.68
CA THR A 217 -4.83 -30.73 4.91
C THR A 217 -4.06 -29.61 4.20
N THR A 218 -2.80 -29.37 4.56
CA THR A 218 -2.00 -28.31 3.95
C THR A 218 -1.52 -28.74 2.55
N PRO A 219 -1.84 -27.98 1.48
CA PRO A 219 -1.43 -28.31 0.12
C PRO A 219 0.09 -28.42 -0.03
N VAL A 220 0.56 -29.25 -0.97
CA VAL A 220 2.00 -29.46 -1.22
C VAL A 220 2.70 -28.15 -1.59
N GLU A 221 2.07 -27.30 -2.43
CA GLU A 221 2.61 -25.98 -2.76
C GLU A 221 2.69 -25.09 -1.52
N GLY A 222 1.68 -25.15 -0.64
CA GLY A 222 1.67 -24.47 0.65
C GLY A 222 2.85 -24.90 1.52
N LYS A 223 3.09 -26.20 1.68
CA LYS A 223 4.23 -26.73 2.44
C LYS A 223 5.58 -26.25 1.89
N ALA A 224 5.71 -26.11 0.56
CA ALA A 224 6.91 -25.57 -0.06
C ALA A 224 7.12 -24.08 0.24
N VAL A 225 6.04 -23.28 0.23
CA VAL A 225 6.07 -21.86 0.64
C VAL A 225 6.53 -21.72 2.10
N LEU A 226 5.95 -22.52 3.00
CA LEU A 226 6.28 -22.55 4.43
C LEU A 226 7.77 -22.80 4.66
N ARG A 227 8.34 -23.84 4.02
CA ARG A 227 9.77 -24.18 4.13
C ARG A 227 10.67 -23.05 3.64
N LYS A 228 10.39 -22.52 2.43
CA LYS A 228 11.15 -21.39 1.85
C LYS A 228 11.12 -20.14 2.72
N ALA A 229 10.03 -19.93 3.48
CA ALA A 229 9.92 -18.78 4.37
C ALA A 229 10.89 -18.87 5.55
N VAL A 230 11.05 -20.06 6.15
CA VAL A 230 11.99 -20.31 7.25
C VAL A 230 13.43 -20.31 6.76
N GLU A 231 13.73 -21.03 5.67
CA GLU A 231 15.07 -21.05 5.04
C GLU A 231 15.58 -19.63 4.74
N TRP A 232 14.68 -18.74 4.30
CA TRP A 232 15.00 -17.33 4.09
C TRP A 232 15.38 -16.62 5.40
N CYS A 233 14.66 -16.88 6.49
CA CYS A 233 14.96 -16.28 7.78
C CYS A 233 16.31 -16.79 8.32
N GLU A 234 16.61 -18.08 8.19
CA GLU A 234 17.91 -18.65 8.58
C GLU A 234 19.07 -18.00 7.83
N THR A 235 18.86 -17.67 6.56
CA THR A 235 19.89 -17.05 5.71
C THR A 235 20.09 -15.56 6.02
N TYR A 236 19.01 -14.81 6.25
CA TYR A 236 19.04 -13.35 6.23
C TYR A 236 18.74 -12.66 7.56
N ARG A 237 18.20 -13.36 8.57
CA ARG A 237 17.97 -12.78 9.90
C ARG A 237 19.31 -12.65 10.63
N SER A 238 19.71 -11.43 10.95
CA SER A 238 20.89 -11.22 11.78
C SER A 238 20.64 -11.74 13.21
N PRO A 239 21.59 -12.46 13.83
CA PRO A 239 21.42 -12.91 15.21
C PRO A 239 21.30 -11.71 16.16
N PRO A 240 20.54 -11.84 17.27
CA PRO A 240 20.42 -10.77 18.25
C PRO A 240 21.80 -10.35 18.77
N LYS A 241 22.01 -9.03 18.90
CA LYS A 241 23.31 -8.39 19.21
C LYS A 241 23.96 -8.84 20.53
N ASP A 242 23.29 -9.67 21.33
CA ASP A 242 23.77 -10.15 22.63
C ASP A 242 24.71 -11.37 22.56
N ARG A 243 25.09 -11.85 21.36
CA ARG A 243 26.04 -12.97 21.20
C ARG A 243 27.48 -12.60 20.81
N VAL A 244 27.85 -11.32 20.79
CA VAL A 244 29.21 -10.87 20.39
C VAL A 244 30.05 -10.35 21.57
N ARG A 245 29.67 -10.67 22.81
CA ARG A 245 30.55 -10.49 23.98
C ARG A 245 30.75 -11.82 24.70
N GLY A 246 31.65 -12.62 24.16
CA GLY A 246 32.26 -13.78 24.77
C GLY A 246 33.71 -13.86 24.32
#